data_AF-S4PI24-F1
#
_entry.id   AF-S4PI24-F1
#
_cell.length_a   1.000
_cell.length_b   1.000
_cell.length_c   1.000
_cell.angle_alpha   90.00
_cell.angle_beta   90.00
_cell.angle_gamma   90.00
#
_symmetry.space_group_name_H-M   'P 1'
#
loop_
_entity.id
_entity.type
_entity.pdbx_description
1 polymer ?
#
loop_
_entity_poly.entity_id
_entity_poly.type
_entity_poly.pdbx_seq_one_letter_code
_entity_poly.pdbx_strand_id
1 'polypeptide(L)'
;MPLEEGDTFFFAPRPLRNLVLVDELDSLSPILACHVADLTGEDTPQVYLACGRGPRSSLRALRHGLEVAEMAVSELPGSPNAVWTVRRHKD
;
A
#
# COMPACT_ATOMS: atom_id res chain seq x y z
N MET A 1 -24.77 10.10 36.97
CA MET A 1 -25.05 9.13 38.05
C MET A 1 -23.71 8.73 38.64
N PRO A 2 -23.52 8.81 39.96
CA PRO A 2 -22.32 8.24 40.57
C PRO A 2 -22.28 6.73 40.27
N LEU A 3 -21.12 6.21 39.87
CA LEU A 3 -20.92 4.78 39.66
C LEU A 3 -20.85 4.07 41.01
N GLU A 4 -21.37 2.84 41.08
CA GLU A 4 -21.21 1.98 42.25
C GLU A 4 -19.79 1.35 42.27
N GLU A 5 -19.35 0.90 43.44
CA GLU A 5 -18.03 0.29 43.59
C GLU A 5 -17.96 -1.04 42.82
N GLY A 6 -17.19 -1.06 41.74
CA GLY A 6 -17.09 -2.18 40.79
C GLY A 6 -17.57 -1.85 39.37
N ASP A 7 -18.29 -0.75 39.19
CA ASP A 7 -18.76 -0.33 37.87
C ASP A 7 -17.69 0.46 37.09
N THR A 8 -17.62 0.19 35.79
CA THR A 8 -16.76 0.92 34.85
C THR A 8 -17.56 1.51 33.71
N PHE A 9 -17.09 2.62 33.14
CA PHE A 9 -17.73 3.20 31.96
C PHE A 9 -17.50 2.34 30.70
N PHE A 10 -18.54 2.20 29.90
CA PHE A 10 -18.49 1.55 28.58
C PHE A 10 -18.62 2.58 27.46
N PHE A 11 -18.09 2.23 26.29
CA PHE A 11 -18.24 3.02 25.06
C PHE A 11 -18.35 2.10 23.84
N ALA A 12 -18.95 2.61 22.76
CA ALA A 12 -19.00 1.92 21.49
C ALA A 12 -17.85 2.38 20.58
N PRO A 13 -17.01 1.47 20.05
CA PRO A 13 -15.98 1.83 19.09
C PRO A 13 -16.61 2.37 17.80
N ARG A 14 -15.93 3.33 17.17
CA ARG A 14 -16.40 4.01 15.96
C ARG A 14 -15.21 4.39 15.06
N PRO A 15 -15.43 4.66 13.77
CA PRO A 15 -14.39 5.22 12.90
C PRO A 15 -13.83 6.55 13.39
N LEU A 16 -12.71 6.98 12.81
CA LEU A 16 -12.04 8.23 13.15
C LEU A 16 -12.96 9.43 12.91
N ARG A 17 -13.14 10.26 13.95
CA ARG A 17 -13.86 11.55 13.88
C ARG A 17 -13.02 12.74 14.30
N ASN A 18 -11.97 12.49 15.07
CA ASN A 18 -11.10 13.52 15.63
C ASN A 18 -9.70 13.51 14.99
N LEU A 19 -9.46 12.58 14.05
CA LEU A 19 -8.21 12.42 13.32
C LEU A 19 -8.54 12.14 11.86
N VAL A 20 -7.60 12.50 10.99
CA VAL A 20 -7.58 12.13 9.58
C VAL A 20 -6.22 11.51 9.28
N LEU A 21 -6.19 10.45 8.47
CA LEU A 21 -4.94 9.88 7.99
C LEU A 21 -4.30 10.88 7.03
N VAL A 22 -3.09 11.32 7.36
CA VAL A 22 -2.31 12.27 6.54
C VAL A 22 -1.19 11.54 5.80
N ASP A 23 -0.52 10.63 6.51
CA ASP A 23 0.63 9.91 6.00
C ASP A 23 0.72 8.53 6.65
N GLU A 24 1.36 7.59 5.99
CA GLU A 24 1.61 6.23 6.46
C GLU A 24 3.06 5.84 6.21
N LEU A 25 3.76 5.44 7.28
CA LEU A 25 5.13 4.97 7.19
C LEU A 25 5.13 3.46 7.01
N ASP A 26 5.57 3.02 5.84
CA ASP A 26 5.70 1.60 5.53
C ASP A 26 6.71 0.89 6.45
N SER A 27 6.29 -0.26 6.98
CA SER A 27 7.13 -1.11 7.82
C SER A 27 7.01 -2.57 7.40
N LEU A 28 8.16 -3.22 7.24
CA LEU A 28 8.25 -4.65 6.95
C LEU A 28 8.19 -5.52 8.22
N SER A 29 8.11 -4.91 9.40
CA SER A 29 8.20 -5.65 10.66
C SER A 29 6.84 -6.23 11.13
N PRO A 30 6.80 -7.46 11.66
CA PRO A 30 7.88 -8.46 11.61
C PRO A 30 7.93 -9.13 10.23
N ILE A 31 9.13 -9.43 9.74
CA ILE A 31 9.32 -10.33 8.60
C ILE A 31 9.30 -11.76 9.14
N LEU A 32 8.33 -12.55 8.68
CA LEU A 32 8.15 -13.95 9.11
C LEU A 32 8.82 -14.92 8.15
N ALA A 33 8.81 -14.60 6.85
CA ALA A 33 9.50 -15.38 5.82
C ALA A 33 9.92 -14.46 4.66
N CYS A 34 10.97 -14.88 3.95
CA CYS A 34 11.53 -14.20 2.80
C CYS A 34 11.86 -15.24 1.72
N HIS A 35 11.47 -14.98 0.49
CA HIS A 35 11.84 -15.78 -0.68
C HIS A 35 12.32 -14.87 -1.80
N VAL A 36 13.48 -15.18 -2.37
CA VAL A 36 14.08 -14.42 -3.46
C VAL A 36 13.93 -15.23 -4.73
N ALA A 37 13.17 -14.71 -5.70
CA ALA A 37 12.88 -15.38 -6.97
C ALA A 37 12.54 -14.34 -8.04
N ASP A 38 12.76 -14.68 -9.30
CA ASP A 38 12.25 -13.90 -10.42
C ASP A 38 10.96 -14.54 -10.94
N LEU A 39 9.82 -14.15 -10.37
CA LEU A 39 8.52 -14.68 -10.80
C LEU A 39 7.89 -13.84 -11.92
N THR A 40 8.47 -12.68 -12.22
CA THR A 40 7.95 -11.74 -13.24
C THR A 40 8.78 -11.69 -14.52
N GLY A 41 9.96 -12.32 -14.55
CA GLY A 41 10.84 -12.34 -15.71
C GLY A 41 11.52 -11.00 -15.96
N GLU A 42 11.82 -10.26 -14.89
CA GLU A 42 12.43 -8.91 -14.93
C GLU A 42 13.96 -8.95 -14.94
N ASP A 43 14.57 -10.13 -15.12
CA ASP A 43 16.01 -10.46 -15.02
C ASP A 43 16.64 -10.20 -13.63
N THR A 44 16.06 -9.29 -12.86
CA THR A 44 16.40 -8.98 -11.48
C THR A 44 15.40 -9.66 -10.53
N PRO A 45 15.84 -10.56 -9.64
CA PRO A 45 14.93 -11.27 -8.77
C PRO A 45 14.29 -10.33 -7.75
N GLN A 46 13.02 -10.56 -7.46
CA GLN A 46 12.27 -9.82 -6.47
C GLN A 46 12.38 -10.48 -5.08
N VAL A 47 12.18 -9.71 -4.02
CA VAL A 47 12.16 -10.21 -2.64
C VAL A 47 10.73 -10.29 -2.15
N TYR A 48 10.20 -11.50 -2.03
CA TYR A 48 8.85 -11.77 -1.54
C TYR A 48 8.85 -11.98 -0.04
N LEU A 49 8.09 -11.17 0.69
CA LEU A 49 8.07 -11.13 2.15
C LEU A 49 6.69 -11.46 2.69
N ALA A 50 6.58 -12.49 3.52
CA ALA A 50 5.44 -12.65 4.42
C ALA A 50 5.72 -11.83 5.69
N CYS A 51 4.96 -10.77 5.93
CA CYS A 51 5.25 -9.82 7.00
C CYS A 51 3.99 -9.25 7.68
N GLY A 52 4.17 -8.60 8.82
CA GLY A 52 3.08 -8.01 9.61
C GLY A 52 2.52 -8.96 10.68
N ARG A 53 1.43 -8.53 11.34
CA ARG A 53 0.86 -9.26 12.49
C ARG A 53 -0.66 -9.29 12.45
N GLY A 54 -1.22 -10.49 12.61
CA GLY A 54 -2.67 -10.72 12.71
C GLY A 54 -3.42 -10.17 11.49
N PRO A 55 -4.48 -9.35 11.66
CA PRO A 55 -5.26 -8.83 10.55
C PRO A 55 -4.51 -7.78 9.70
N ARG A 56 -3.32 -7.34 10.13
CA ARG A 56 -2.46 -6.41 9.37
C ARG A 56 -1.27 -7.10 8.70
N SER A 57 -1.32 -8.42 8.56
CA SER A 57 -0.30 -9.17 7.81
C SER A 57 -0.46 -8.96 6.30
N SER A 58 0.64 -9.04 5.56
CA SER A 58 0.69 -8.85 4.11
C SER A 58 1.78 -9.71 3.47
N LEU A 59 1.58 -10.09 2.21
CA LEU A 59 2.62 -10.60 1.33
C LEU A 59 3.11 -9.44 0.47
N ARG A 60 4.34 -8.98 0.66
CA ARG A 60 4.90 -7.82 -0.05
C ARG A 60 5.98 -8.28 -1.02
N ALA A 61 5.95 -7.79 -2.26
CA ALA A 61 7.00 -7.99 -3.25
C ALA A 61 7.87 -6.73 -3.31
N LEU A 62 9.14 -6.83 -2.92
CA LEU A 62 10.10 -5.74 -3.04
C LEU A 62 10.89 -5.90 -4.33
N ARG A 63 10.93 -4.82 -5.11
CA ARG A 63 11.70 -4.71 -6.34
C ARG A 63 12.75 -3.63 -6.12
N HIS A 64 14.00 -3.93 -6.46
CA HIS A 64 15.04 -2.92 -6.39
C HIS A 64 14.86 -1.94 -7.56
N GLY A 65 14.66 -0.66 -7.26
CA GLY A 65 14.45 0.35 -8.29
C GLY A 65 13.99 1.67 -7.70
N LEU A 66 13.46 2.52 -8.57
CA LEU A 66 12.78 3.75 -8.19
C LEU A 66 11.29 3.48 -8.00
N GLU A 67 10.70 4.11 -6.99
CA GLU A 67 9.26 4.09 -6.80
C GLU A 67 8.58 4.81 -7.97
N VAL A 68 7.54 4.18 -8.53
CA VAL A 68 6.74 4.73 -9.63
C VAL A 68 5.31 4.92 -9.12
N ALA A 69 4.87 6.18 -9.05
CA ALA A 69 3.50 6.52 -8.68
C ALA A 69 2.58 6.43 -9.91
N GLU A 70 1.60 5.54 -9.85
CA GLU A 70 0.59 5.40 -10.89
C GLU A 70 -0.46 6.51 -10.79
N MET A 71 -0.49 7.40 -11.78
CA MET A 71 -1.39 8.58 -11.76
C MET A 71 -2.70 8.35 -12.50
N ALA A 72 -2.71 7.47 -13.50
CA ALA A 72 -3.88 7.13 -14.29
C ALA A 72 -3.68 5.78 -15.01
N VAL A 73 -4.75 4.99 -15.12
CA VAL A 73 -4.78 3.75 -15.91
C VAL A 73 -5.95 3.79 -16.85
N SER A 74 -5.66 3.57 -18.13
CA SER A 74 -6.66 3.32 -19.17
C SER A 74 -6.10 2.25 -20.09
N GLU A 75 -6.82 1.14 -20.21
CA GLU A 75 -6.47 0.11 -21.18
C GLU A 75 -6.69 0.66 -22.60
N LEU A 76 -5.78 0.30 -23.52
CA LEU A 76 -5.90 0.60 -24.94
C LEU A 76 -6.15 -0.71 -25.70
N PRO A 77 -7.11 -0.75 -26.63
CA PRO A 77 -7.31 -1.92 -27.46
C PRO A 77 -6.12 -2.11 -28.43
N GLY A 78 -5.77 -3.37 -28.69
CA GLY A 78 -4.66 -3.71 -29.60
C GLY A 78 -3.28 -3.50 -28.96
N SER A 79 -2.26 -3.29 -29.79
CA SER A 79 -0.86 -3.13 -29.37
C SER A 79 -0.35 -1.74 -29.75
N PRO A 80 -0.45 -0.73 -28.86
CA PRO A 80 0.09 0.59 -29.12
C PRO A 80 1.61 0.52 -29.34
N ASN A 81 2.11 1.25 -30.33
CA ASN A 81 3.54 1.25 -30.68
C ASN A 81 4.30 2.51 -30.23
N ALA A 82 3.58 3.60 -29.90
CA ALA A 82 4.16 4.86 -29.45
C ALA A 82 3.14 5.75 -28.74
N VAL A 83 3.65 6.68 -27.92
CA VAL A 83 2.87 7.70 -27.21
C VAL A 83 3.64 9.03 -27.21
N TRP A 84 2.94 10.14 -27.39
CA TRP A 84 3.51 11.50 -27.35
C TRP A 84 2.62 12.43 -26.53
N THR A 85 3.24 13.42 -25.89
CA THR A 85 2.55 14.52 -25.21
C THR A 85 2.99 15.83 -25.85
N VAL A 86 2.04 16.58 -26.41
CA VAL A 86 2.30 17.85 -27.10
C VAL A 86 1.51 18.97 -26.43
N ARG A 87 2.17 20.08 -26.12
CA ARG A 87 1.51 21.27 -25.58
C ARG A 87 0.82 22.05 -26.71
N ARG A 88 -0.40 22.54 -26.46
CA ARG A 88 -1.09 23.44 -27.39
C ARG A 88 -0.36 24.80 -27.49
N HIS A 89 -0.17 25.32 -28.70
CA HIS A 89 0.26 26.71 -28.95
C HIS A 89 -0.88 27.67 -28.54
N LYS A 90 -0.57 28.69 -27.73
CA LYS A 90 -1.48 29.80 -27.46
C LYS A 90 -1.01 30.97 -28.31
N ASP A 91 -1.86 31.41 -29.24
CA ASP A 91 -1.71 32.69 -29.96
C ASP A 91 -2.05 33.86 -29.04
#